data_AF-A0A535VW84-F1
#
_entry.id   AF-A0A535VW84-F1
#
_cell.length_a   1.000
_cell.length_b   1.000
_cell.length_c   1.000
_cell.angle_alpha   90.00
_cell.angle_beta   90.00
_cell.angle_gamma   90.00
#
_symmetry.space_group_name_H-M   'P 1'
#
loop_
_entity.id
_entity.type
_entity.pdbx_description
1 polymer ?
#
loop_
_entity_poly.entity_id
_entity_poly.type
_entity_poly.pdbx_seq_one_letter_code
_entity_poly.pdbx_strand_id
1 'polypeptide(L)'
;MTLQLHRPDEHGVLKPEPGPAPDYREQLRSPRWGAALRGGRMPALSNPEMRPTSRVIAVLFWLGLAFATFALIVVGYGIGFWQFPA
;
A
#
# COMPACT_ATOMS: atom_id res chain seq x y z
N MET A 1 -2.19 13.92 -4.66
CA MET A 1 -1.55 14.93 -3.80
C MET A 1 -0.28 14.33 -3.21
N THR A 2 0.89 14.90 -3.52
CA THR A 2 2.20 14.41 -3.06
C THR A 2 2.72 15.32 -1.97
N LEU A 3 2.71 14.84 -0.73
CA LEU A 3 3.18 15.59 0.44
C LEU A 3 4.72 15.56 0.41
N GLN A 4 5.35 16.66 -0.01
CA GLN A 4 6.81 16.81 -0.01
C GLN A 4 7.22 17.38 1.35
N LEU A 5 8.03 16.63 2.10
CA LEU A 5 8.57 17.08 3.38
C LEU A 5 9.76 18.02 3.09
N HIS A 6 9.64 19.29 3.46
CA HIS A 6 10.71 20.26 3.37
C HIS A 6 11.44 20.34 4.70
N ARG A 7 12.76 20.16 4.70
CA ARG A 7 13.61 20.34 5.89
C ARG A 7 14.38 21.66 5.78
N PRO A 8 14.45 22.48 6.85
CA PRO A 8 15.30 23.65 6.86
C PRO A 8 16.77 23.23 6.94
N ASP A 9 17.61 23.85 6.10
CA ASP A 9 19.05 23.72 6.20
C ASP A 9 19.64 24.61 7.32
N GLU A 10 20.96 24.51 7.54
CA GLU A 10 21.69 25.27 8.56
C GLU A 10 21.65 26.79 8.37
N HIS A 11 21.16 27.27 7.22
CA HIS A 11 21.00 28.67 6.87
C HIS A 11 19.51 29.07 6.74
N GLY A 12 18.58 28.17 7.09
CA GLY A 12 17.14 28.41 7.07
C GLY A 12 16.47 28.28 5.70
N VAL A 13 17.18 27.75 4.68
CA VAL A 13 16.62 27.54 3.34
C VAL A 13 16.04 26.12 3.24
N LEU A 14 14.79 26.02 2.82
CA LEU A 14 14.07 24.75 2.67
C LEU A 14 14.51 24.03 1.40
N LYS A 15 15.15 22.86 1.53
CA LYS A 15 15.48 21.99 0.38
C LYS A 15 14.52 20.80 0.31
N PRO A 16 14.03 20.43 -0.89
CA PRO A 16 13.27 19.20 -1.08
C PRO A 16 14.18 17.98 -0.83
N GLU A 17 13.77 17.09 0.08
CA GLU A 17 14.55 15.91 0.43
C GLU A 17 14.26 14.76 -0.57
N PRO A 18 15.24 14.32 -1.38
CA PRO A 18 15.04 13.26 -2.35
C PRO A 18 15.35 11.92 -1.68
N GLY A 19 14.37 11.37 -0.96
CA GLY A 19 14.51 10.08 -0.33
C GLY A 19 13.18 9.34 -0.23
N PRO A 20 13.15 8.01 -0.47
CA PRO A 20 11.96 7.22 -0.19
C PRO A 20 11.62 7.44 1.29
N ALA A 21 10.37 7.87 1.55
CA ALA A 21 9.95 8.27 2.87
C ALA A 21 10.33 7.18 3.89
N PRO A 22 11.12 7.50 4.94
CA PRO A 22 11.37 6.56 6.02
C PRO A 22 10.01 6.14 6.58
N ASP A 23 9.85 4.84 6.90
CA ASP A 23 8.61 4.29 7.44
C ASP A 23 8.17 5.20 8.59
N TYR A 24 7.06 5.93 8.40
CA TYR A 24 6.60 6.98 9.32
C TYR A 24 6.44 6.45 10.76
N ARG A 25 6.32 5.12 10.91
CA ARG A 25 6.33 4.39 12.17
C ARG A 25 7.62 4.55 12.98
N GLU A 26 8.76 4.77 12.33
CA GLU A 26 10.04 5.01 13.01
C GLU A 26 10.05 6.37 13.72
N GLN A 27 9.32 7.36 13.20
CA GLN A 27 9.18 8.67 13.84
C GLN A 27 8.31 8.62 15.09
N LEU A 28 7.43 7.62 15.21
CA LEU A 28 6.61 7.39 16.42
C LEU A 28 7.39 6.71 17.55
N ARG A 29 8.62 6.22 17.29
CA ARG A 29 9.49 5.67 18.33
C ARG A 29 10.15 6.82 19.09
N SER A 30 9.41 7.43 20.02
CA SER A 30 10.05 8.40 20.93
C SER A 30 11.17 7.67 21.71
N PRO A 31 12.40 8.21 21.76
CA PRO A 31 13.50 7.60 22.52
C PRO A 31 13.12 7.36 23.99
N ARG A 32 12.21 8.20 24.52
CA ARG A 32 11.72 8.15 25.90
C ARG A 32 10.92 6.87 26.19
N TRP A 33 10.20 6.34 25.21
CA TRP A 33 9.36 5.14 25.39
C TRP A 33 10.17 3.83 25.33
N GLY A 34 11.32 3.83 24.65
CA GLY A 34 12.23 2.66 24.57
C GLY A 34 13.30 2.61 25.67
N ALA A 35 13.60 3.74 26.31
CA ALA A 35 14.73 3.88 27.25
C ALA A 35 14.60 3.05 28.54
N ALA A 36 13.37 2.75 28.97
CA ALA A 36 13.12 1.93 30.17
C ALA A 36 13.12 0.41 29.89
N LEU A 37 13.18 0.00 28.61
CA LEU A 37 13.15 -1.41 28.21
C LEU A 37 14.59 -1.98 28.15
N ARG A 38 14.73 -3.24 28.54
CA ARG A 38 16.03 -3.95 28.52
C ARG A 38 16.57 -3.99 27.08
N GLY A 39 17.63 -3.23 26.80
CA GLY A 39 18.21 -3.06 25.47
C GLY A 39 17.92 -1.73 24.78
N GLY A 40 17.23 -0.78 25.44
CA GLY A 40 17.09 0.61 24.99
C GLY A 40 16.33 0.82 23.67
N ARG A 41 15.65 -0.22 23.17
CA ARG A 41 14.88 -0.17 21.93
C ARG A 41 13.44 -0.61 22.19
N MET A 42 12.52 0.14 21.58
CA MET A 42 11.11 -0.24 21.56
C MET A 42 10.96 -1.51 20.71
N PRO A 43 10.27 -2.57 21.21
CA PRO A 43 10.02 -3.77 20.42
C PRO A 43 9.24 -3.39 19.15
N ALA A 44 9.48 -4.11 18.07
CA ALA A 44 8.73 -3.89 16.83
C ALA A 44 7.23 -4.08 17.12
N LEU A 45 6.45 -3.00 17.05
CA LEU A 45 4.98 -3.10 17.03
C LEU A 45 4.58 -3.72 15.69
N SER A 46 4.65 -5.04 15.60
CA SER A 46 3.90 -5.77 14.59
C SER A 46 2.43 -5.60 14.92
N ASN A 47 1.62 -5.07 14.00
CA ASN A 47 0.16 -5.08 14.15
C ASN A 47 -0.34 -6.50 13.80
N PRO A 48 -0.66 -7.35 14.79
CA PRO A 48 -1.03 -8.74 14.53
C PRO A 48 -2.46 -8.84 13.97
N GLU A 49 -3.26 -7.78 14.09
CA GLU A 49 -4.62 -7.72 13.56
C GLU A 49 -4.66 -7.34 12.08
N MET A 50 -3.57 -6.76 11.58
CA MET A 50 -3.40 -6.54 10.16
C MET A 50 -3.09 -7.90 9.52
N ARG A 51 -4.10 -8.53 8.92
CA ARG A 51 -3.91 -9.67 8.03
C ARG A 51 -3.58 -9.14 6.64
N PRO A 52 -2.30 -8.96 6.27
CA PRO A 52 -1.96 -8.50 4.93
C PRO A 52 -2.49 -9.50 3.92
N THR A 53 -3.35 -9.04 3.01
CA THR A 53 -3.78 -9.86 1.88
C THR A 53 -2.53 -10.28 1.10
N SER A 54 -2.35 -11.59 0.90
CA SER A 54 -1.23 -12.10 0.12
C SER A 54 -1.24 -11.47 -1.27
N ARG A 55 -0.10 -10.91 -1.69
CA ARG A 55 0.06 -10.32 -3.04
C ARG A 55 -0.31 -11.33 -4.12
N VAL A 56 0.07 -12.60 -3.93
CA VAL A 56 -0.23 -13.68 -4.88
C VAL A 56 -1.73 -13.90 -4.99
N ILE A 57 -2.45 -13.94 -3.85
CA ILE A 57 -3.90 -14.11 -3.83
C ILE A 57 -4.58 -12.92 -4.52
N ALA A 58 -4.12 -11.70 -4.24
CA ALA A 58 -4.65 -10.50 -4.88
C ALA A 58 -4.48 -10.53 -6.41
N VAL A 59 -3.30 -10.93 -6.90
CA VAL A 59 -3.03 -11.05 -8.35
C VAL A 59 -3.89 -12.13 -8.99
N LEU A 60 -3.98 -13.32 -8.38
CA LEU A 60 -4.82 -14.42 -8.88
C LEU A 60 -6.29 -14.04 -8.93
N PHE A 61 -6.78 -13.32 -7.91
CA PHE A 61 -8.15 -12.82 -7.89
C PHE A 61 -8.45 -11.92 -9.09
N TRP A 62 -7.58 -10.93 -9.35
CA TRP A 62 -7.77 -10.02 -10.49
C TRP A 62 -7.65 -10.72 -11.84
N LEU A 63 -6.71 -11.64 -12.00
CA LEU A 63 -6.59 -12.45 -13.22
C LEU A 63 -7.83 -13.31 -13.45
N GLY A 64 -8.31 -13.98 -12.39
CA GLY A 64 -9.52 -14.79 -12.46
C GLY A 64 -10.76 -13.97 -12.79
N LEU A 65 -10.91 -12.79 -12.17
CA LEU A 65 -12.01 -11.88 -12.47
C LEU A 65 -11.97 -11.41 -13.92
N ALA A 66 -10.81 -10.97 -14.41
CA ALA A 66 -10.63 -10.55 -15.80
C ALA A 66 -10.99 -11.66 -16.79
N PHE A 67 -10.53 -12.89 -16.53
CA PHE A 67 -10.84 -14.04 -17.36
C PHE A 67 -12.33 -14.38 -17.35
N ALA A 68 -12.96 -14.39 -16.17
CA ALA A 68 -14.39 -14.66 -16.03
C ALA A 68 -15.24 -13.62 -16.78
N THR A 69 -14.89 -12.33 -16.67
CA THR A 69 -15.55 -11.26 -17.41
C THR A 69 -15.38 -11.42 -18.92
N PHE A 70 -14.16 -11.73 -19.37
CA PHE A 70 -13.90 -11.98 -20.79
C PHE A 70 -14.76 -13.14 -21.32
N ALA A 71 -14.80 -14.26 -20.60
CA ALA A 71 -15.61 -15.42 -20.98
C ALA A 71 -17.11 -15.08 -21.03
N LEU A 72 -17.62 -14.33 -20.05
CA LEU A 72 -19.02 -13.89 -20.02
C LEU A 72 -19.39 -13.05 -21.26
N ILE A 73 -18.50 -12.13 -21.65
CA ILE A 73 -18.68 -11.28 -22.82
C ILE A 73 -18.68 -12.14 -24.09
N VAL A 74 -17.64 -12.96 -24.30
CA VAL A 74 -17.50 -13.78 -25.50
C VAL A 74 -18.66 -14.74 -25.64
N VAL A 75 -19.04 -15.44 -24.57
CA VAL A 75 -20.17 -16.39 -24.60
C VAL A 75 -21.46 -15.66 -24.90
N GLY A 76 -21.76 -14.55 -24.20
CA GLY A 76 -23.03 -13.87 -24.41
C GLY A 76 -23.16 -13.21 -25.78
N TYR A 77 -22.06 -12.78 -26.41
CA TYR A 77 -22.10 -12.36 -27.81
C TYR A 77 -22.18 -13.55 -28.78
N GLY A 78 -21.47 -14.65 -28.49
CA GLY A 78 -21.48 -15.86 -29.29
C GLY A 78 -22.85 -16.56 -29.36
N ILE A 79 -23.63 -16.49 -28.28
CA ILE A 79 -25.00 -17.05 -28.23
C ILE A 79 -26.09 -16.03 -28.56
N GLY A 80 -25.71 -14.79 -28.91
CA GLY A 80 -26.65 -13.72 -29.25
C GLY A 80 -27.42 -13.12 -28.06
N PHE A 81 -27.07 -13.45 -26.81
CA PHE A 81 -27.73 -12.91 -25.61
C PHE A 81 -27.60 -11.39 -25.49
N TRP A 82 -26.45 -10.83 -25.90
CA TRP A 82 -26.19 -9.39 -25.87
C TRP A 82 -26.61 -8.65 -27.15
N GLN A 83 -27.29 -9.31 -28.10
CA GLN A 83 -27.79 -8.66 -29.31
C GLN A 83 -29.15 -8.02 -29.04
N PHE A 84 -29.32 -6.77 -29.49
CA PHE A 84 -30.63 -6.12 -29.47
C PHE A 84 -31.43 -6.55 -30.71
N PRO A 85 -32.76 -6.77 -30.59
CA PRO A 85 -33.60 -6.98 -31.76
C PRO A 85 -33.53 -5.74 -32.66
N ALA A 86 -33.38 -5.98 -33.97
CA ALA A 86 -33.33 -4.95 -35.00
C ALA A 86 -34.69 -4.28 -35.21
#